data_AF-A0A397J8D6-F1
#
_entry.id   AF-A0A397J8D6-F1
#
_cell.length_a   1.000
_cell.length_b   1.000
_cell.length_c   1.000
_cell.angle_alpha   90.00
_cell.angle_beta   90.00
_cell.angle_gamma   90.00
#
_symmetry.space_group_name_H-M   'P 1'
#
loop_
_entity.id
_entity.type
_entity.pdbx_description
1 polymer ?
#
loop_
_entity_poly.entity_id
_entity_poly.type
_entity_poly.pdbx_seq_one_letter_code
_entity_poly.pdbx_strand_id
1 'polypeptide(L)'
;MWGADVLLAENIQTLIEQEEDDDDENVDQGPQEQKKNQLPRFDCIASLLASSKCTVVQDIFQTLSRFPITFPLVIPELNDAEKFRVMLPLFAGPVIKWETNPGKIIENHLFNSPFKMIVAIRVGTNTPGKSSILNLLMSSDSMFSSSGESGAEYGIPHMTSGSIEFTWLIQETCGVGLWKDVLENFYKEKDEIVLLANLHGDALNYPDKIQFLKQFPSSFLVFLMPGHDERQKNIIDDLIKDKKSVYCWVDSKNRTKHSIDTRSLTKDQTLKKMRMMFKEALDFNASTFEVNNLKLEGSLQLTEKIEFPESQRLIDYVKEKTCHYIKMNVVTTWESKLTKL
;
A
#
# COMPACT_ATOMS: atom_id res chain seq x y z
N MET A 1 17.52 13.72 11.24
CA MET A 1 16.50 13.15 12.14
C MET A 1 15.45 12.58 11.20
N TRP A 2 15.36 11.26 11.10
CA TRP A 2 14.55 10.59 10.07
C TRP A 2 13.45 9.81 10.79
N GLY A 3 12.21 10.26 10.66
CA GLY A 3 11.02 9.65 11.26
C GLY A 3 9.78 10.29 10.65
N ALA A 4 8.64 9.60 10.73
CA ALA A 4 7.36 10.20 10.37
C ALA A 4 6.87 11.07 11.53
N ASP A 5 6.27 12.22 11.24
CA ASP A 5 5.60 13.00 12.28
C ASP A 5 4.37 12.18 12.69
N VAL A 6 4.24 11.86 13.97
CA VAL A 6 3.13 11.02 14.42
C VAL A 6 2.00 11.89 14.92
N LEU A 7 0.79 11.67 14.39
CA LEU A 7 -0.44 12.25 14.90
C LEU A 7 -1.05 11.38 15.99
N LEU A 8 -0.97 11.86 17.24
CA LEU A 8 -1.77 11.37 18.35
C LEU A 8 -3.09 12.15 18.44
N ALA A 9 -4.13 11.57 19.06
CA ALA A 9 -5.41 12.24 19.26
C ALA A 9 -5.28 13.62 19.95
N GLU A 10 -4.32 13.74 20.86
CA GLU A 10 -4.00 14.98 21.59
C GLU A 10 -3.42 16.06 20.66
N ASN A 11 -2.67 15.68 19.62
CA ASN A 11 -2.08 16.61 18.64
C ASN A 11 -3.07 16.98 17.52
N ILE A 12 -4.03 16.10 17.22
CA ILE A 12 -5.10 16.37 16.25
C ILE A 12 -5.99 17.51 16.74
N GLN A 13 -6.28 17.56 18.04
CA GLN A 13 -7.08 18.63 18.63
C GLN A 13 -6.42 20.01 18.45
N THR A 14 -5.10 20.12 18.69
CA THR A 14 -4.34 21.36 18.46
C THR A 14 -4.27 21.78 16.99
N LEU A 15 -4.32 20.84 16.03
CA LEU A 15 -4.40 21.18 14.60
C LEU A 15 -5.79 21.68 14.17
N ILE A 16 -6.83 21.33 14.94
CA ILE A 16 -8.21 21.79 14.71
C ILE A 16 -8.46 23.14 15.41
N GLU A 17 -7.78 23.42 16.52
CA GLU A 17 -8.00 24.59 17.40
C GLU A 17 -7.05 25.78 17.16
N GLN A 18 -5.99 25.66 16.35
CA GLN A 18 -5.00 26.73 16.12
C GLN A 18 -5.48 28.00 15.38
N GLU A 19 -6.79 28.15 15.13
CA GLU A 19 -7.42 29.37 14.59
C GLU A 19 -8.47 29.99 15.55
N GLU A 20 -8.50 29.61 16.83
CA GLU A 20 -9.46 30.20 17.80
C GLU A 20 -8.95 31.46 18.52
N ASP A 21 -7.81 32.05 18.11
CA ASP A 21 -7.25 33.28 18.69
C ASP A 21 -7.38 34.50 17.74
N ASP A 22 -8.52 34.67 17.07
CA ASP A 22 -8.91 35.97 16.52
C ASP A 22 -10.14 36.48 17.30
N ASP A 23 -9.84 37.25 18.36
CA ASP A 23 -10.75 38.18 19.00
C ASP A 23 -11.34 39.12 17.93
N ASP A 24 -12.59 38.92 17.51
CA ASP A 24 -13.39 40.05 17.04
C ASP A 24 -14.90 39.78 17.17
N GLU A 25 -15.52 40.65 17.96
CA GLU A 25 -16.95 40.73 18.16
C GLU A 25 -17.70 41.09 16.85
N ASN A 26 -18.74 40.31 16.53
CA ASN A 26 -19.86 40.66 15.63
C ASN A 26 -19.58 40.93 14.14
N VAL A 27 -19.74 39.94 13.24
CA VAL A 27 -20.35 40.17 11.90
C VAL A 27 -21.06 38.91 11.36
N ASP A 28 -22.35 39.07 11.05
CA ASP A 28 -23.23 38.38 10.07
C ASP A 28 -22.90 36.91 9.63
N GLN A 29 -23.78 35.97 9.99
CA GLN A 29 -23.71 34.57 9.59
C GLN A 29 -24.14 34.38 8.12
N GLY A 30 -23.20 34.58 7.20
CA GLY A 30 -23.25 33.93 5.87
C GLY A 30 -23.23 32.40 6.00
N PRO A 31 -23.50 31.63 4.92
CA PRO A 31 -23.44 30.18 4.98
C PRO A 31 -22.06 29.78 5.48
N GLN A 32 -21.98 29.14 6.66
CA GLN A 32 -20.74 28.66 7.24
C GLN A 32 -19.97 27.92 6.15
N GLU A 33 -18.86 28.50 5.69
CA GLU A 33 -17.85 27.74 4.97
C GLU A 33 -17.48 26.60 5.91
N GLN A 34 -17.90 25.38 5.55
CA GLN A 34 -17.54 24.20 6.32
C GLN A 34 -16.02 24.20 6.44
N LYS A 35 -15.50 24.37 7.67
CA LYS A 35 -14.06 24.29 7.97
C LYS A 35 -13.53 23.05 7.26
N LYS A 36 -12.71 23.25 6.23
CA LYS A 36 -12.18 22.14 5.42
C LYS A 36 -11.27 21.31 6.31
N ASN A 37 -11.49 20.00 6.31
CA ASN A 37 -10.72 19.08 7.12
C ASN A 37 -9.26 19.13 6.67
N GLN A 38 -8.36 19.57 7.55
CA GLN A 38 -6.95 19.81 7.23
C GLN A 38 -6.11 18.53 7.23
N LEU A 39 -6.67 17.41 7.71
CA LEU A 39 -5.98 16.13 7.81
C LEU A 39 -5.98 15.37 6.48
N PRO A 40 -4.80 14.99 5.96
CA PRO A 40 -4.72 14.15 4.76
C PRO A 40 -5.35 12.77 4.98
N ARG A 41 -5.79 12.16 3.87
CA ARG A 41 -6.44 10.82 3.86
C ARG A 41 -5.58 9.75 4.53
N PHE A 42 -4.29 9.71 4.20
CA PHE A 42 -3.37 8.71 4.76
C PHE A 42 -3.27 8.84 6.27
N ASP A 43 -3.13 10.06 6.78
CA ASP A 43 -2.98 10.33 8.21
C ASP A 43 -4.22 9.88 9.00
N CYS A 44 -5.42 10.12 8.45
CA CYS A 44 -6.66 9.61 9.02
C CYS A 44 -6.67 8.07 9.10
N ILE A 45 -6.35 7.39 7.98
CA ILE A 45 -6.38 5.92 7.90
C ILE A 45 -5.30 5.32 8.80
N ALA A 46 -4.07 5.83 8.73
CA ALA A 46 -2.94 5.34 9.51
C ALA A 46 -3.19 5.53 11.01
N SER A 47 -3.67 6.70 11.44
CA SER A 47 -4.01 6.97 12.84
C SER A 47 -5.12 6.05 13.34
N LEU A 48 -6.18 5.86 12.55
CA LEU A 48 -7.29 4.95 12.88
C LEU A 48 -6.79 3.52 13.06
N LEU A 49 -5.98 3.02 12.12
CA LEU A 49 -5.46 1.66 12.18
C LEU A 49 -4.45 1.47 13.30
N ALA A 50 -3.59 2.46 13.56
CA ALA A 50 -2.57 2.37 14.59
C ALA A 50 -3.14 2.45 16.03
N SER A 51 -4.29 3.12 16.20
CA SER A 51 -4.99 3.26 17.49
C SER A 51 -6.03 2.17 17.75
N SER A 52 -6.44 1.42 16.73
CA SER A 52 -7.48 0.39 16.84
C SER A 52 -6.93 -0.96 17.32
N LYS A 53 -7.78 -1.73 18.01
CA LYS A 53 -7.50 -3.14 18.33
C LYS A 53 -7.48 -3.98 17.04
N CYS A 54 -6.71 -5.07 17.02
CA CYS A 54 -6.54 -5.91 15.82
C CYS A 54 -7.86 -6.45 15.23
N THR A 55 -8.85 -6.79 16.07
CA THR A 55 -10.19 -7.21 15.61
C THR A 55 -10.93 -6.09 14.88
N VAL A 56 -10.88 -4.87 15.43
CA VAL A 56 -11.48 -3.68 14.81
C VAL A 56 -10.79 -3.35 13.50
N VAL A 57 -9.46 -3.44 13.46
CA VAL A 57 -8.68 -3.25 12.22
C VAL A 57 -9.10 -4.25 11.15
N GLN A 58 -9.31 -5.52 11.51
CA GLN A 58 -9.75 -6.53 10.55
C GLN A 58 -11.15 -6.22 10.00
N ASP A 59 -12.09 -5.80 10.86
CA ASP A 59 -13.44 -5.42 10.43
C ASP A 59 -13.43 -4.19 9.51
N ILE A 60 -12.60 -3.19 9.85
CA ILE A 60 -12.36 -2.02 8.99
C ILE A 60 -11.81 -2.48 7.64
N PHE A 61 -10.78 -3.34 7.64
CA PHE A 61 -10.18 -3.84 6.41
C PHE A 61 -11.19 -4.61 5.56
N GLN A 62 -11.95 -5.55 6.13
CA GLN A 62 -12.99 -6.31 5.42
C GLN A 62 -14.09 -5.44 4.81
N THR A 63 -14.43 -4.34 5.50
CA THR A 63 -15.44 -3.40 5.02
C THR A 63 -14.88 -2.57 3.87
N LEU A 64 -13.69 -2.00 4.09
CA LEU A 64 -13.05 -1.10 3.14
C LEU A 64 -12.50 -1.83 1.91
N SER A 65 -12.14 -3.10 2.00
CA SER A 65 -11.58 -3.89 0.90
C SER A 65 -12.57 -4.14 -0.25
N ARG A 66 -13.83 -3.73 -0.08
CA ARG A 66 -14.86 -3.76 -1.12
C ARG A 66 -14.79 -2.54 -2.03
N PHE A 67 -14.04 -1.51 -1.64
CA PHE A 67 -13.88 -0.29 -2.40
C PHE A 67 -12.50 -0.28 -3.09
N PRO A 68 -12.39 0.40 -4.24
CA PRO A 68 -11.12 0.55 -4.95
C PRO A 68 -10.24 1.56 -4.22
N ILE A 69 -9.66 1.17 -3.10
CA ILE A 69 -8.78 2.00 -2.28
C ILE A 69 -7.43 1.31 -2.04
N THR A 70 -6.51 2.08 -1.49
CA THR A 70 -5.22 1.61 -0.99
C THR A 70 -5.28 1.35 0.51
N PHE A 71 -4.48 0.41 0.97
CA PHE A 71 -4.32 0.06 2.37
C PHE A 71 -2.87 0.25 2.79
N PRO A 72 -2.60 0.69 4.02
CA PRO A 72 -1.23 0.84 4.45
C PRO A 72 -0.69 -0.51 4.97
N LEU A 73 0.21 -1.14 4.19
CA LEU A 73 0.93 -2.36 4.58
C LEU A 73 1.91 -2.10 5.71
N VAL A 74 2.54 -0.92 5.71
CA VAL A 74 3.48 -0.48 6.73
C VAL A 74 3.14 0.94 7.14
N ILE A 75 2.98 1.19 8.44
CA ILE A 75 2.68 2.52 9.02
C ILE A 75 3.67 2.85 10.15
N PRO A 76 3.95 4.13 10.43
CA PRO A 76 4.70 4.53 11.60
C PRO A 76 4.02 4.09 12.91
N GLU A 77 4.80 3.81 13.95
CA GLU A 77 4.25 3.61 15.29
C GLU A 77 3.83 4.93 15.93
N LEU A 78 2.70 4.91 16.66
CA LEU A 78 2.18 6.13 17.28
C LEU A 78 3.09 6.73 18.37
N ASN A 79 3.90 5.88 19.01
CA ASN A 79 4.72 6.30 20.15
C ASN A 79 6.21 6.41 19.78
N ASP A 80 6.58 6.06 18.55
CA ASP A 80 7.97 6.00 18.12
C ASP A 80 8.07 6.21 16.60
N ALA A 81 8.39 7.44 16.20
CA ALA A 81 8.50 7.89 14.81
C ALA A 81 9.57 7.13 13.99
N GLU A 82 10.52 6.46 14.65
CA GLU A 82 11.57 5.67 14.00
C GLU A 82 11.17 4.21 13.80
N LYS A 83 10.05 3.76 14.40
CA LYS A 83 9.52 2.40 14.26
C LYS A 83 8.29 2.35 13.37
N PHE A 84 8.11 1.19 12.73
CA PHE A 84 7.02 0.96 11.81
C PHE A 84 6.33 -0.38 12.08
N ARG A 85 5.00 -0.36 12.06
CA ARG A 85 4.13 -1.53 12.13
C ARG A 85 3.86 -2.10 10.75
N VAL A 86 4.09 -3.41 10.62
CA VAL A 86 3.75 -4.22 9.46
C VAL A 86 2.37 -4.82 9.69
N MET A 87 1.39 -4.33 8.92
CA MET A 87 -0.03 -4.67 9.03
C MET A 87 -0.39 -6.00 8.36
N LEU A 88 0.58 -6.67 7.72
CA LEU A 88 0.41 -7.91 6.97
C LEU A 88 -0.45 -8.97 7.70
N PRO A 89 -0.25 -9.27 9.00
CA PRO A 89 -1.04 -10.29 9.70
C PRO A 89 -2.54 -9.98 9.76
N LEU A 90 -2.92 -8.70 9.67
CA LEU A 90 -4.31 -8.24 9.72
C LEU A 90 -4.97 -8.24 8.34
N PHE A 91 -4.17 -8.28 7.28
CA PHE A 91 -4.63 -8.31 5.89
C PHE A 91 -4.61 -9.71 5.27
N ALA A 92 -3.98 -10.68 5.93
CA ALA A 92 -4.07 -12.08 5.53
C ALA A 92 -5.50 -12.61 5.77
N GLY A 93 -6.06 -13.31 4.78
CA GLY A 93 -7.33 -14.03 4.93
C GLY A 93 -8.49 -13.55 4.06
N PRO A 94 -8.77 -12.22 3.96
CA PRO A 94 -9.84 -11.73 3.11
C PRO A 94 -9.72 -12.20 1.66
N VAL A 95 -10.87 -12.53 1.09
CA VAL A 95 -10.99 -13.04 -0.27
C VAL A 95 -11.26 -11.86 -1.20
N ILE A 96 -10.31 -11.57 -2.07
CA ILE A 96 -10.52 -10.65 -3.18
C ILE A 96 -11.18 -11.42 -4.31
N LYS A 97 -12.27 -10.87 -4.84
CA LYS A 97 -13.01 -11.45 -5.96
C LYS A 97 -12.98 -10.49 -7.14
N TRP A 98 -12.71 -11.01 -8.32
CA TRP A 98 -12.83 -10.24 -9.56
C TRP A 98 -13.28 -11.14 -10.71
N GLU A 99 -13.85 -10.52 -11.72
CA GLU A 99 -14.29 -11.20 -12.93
C GLU A 99 -13.21 -11.05 -14.02
N THR A 100 -12.81 -12.16 -14.64
CA THR A 100 -11.82 -12.15 -15.74
C THR A 100 -12.46 -12.27 -17.11
N ASN A 101 -13.56 -13.01 -17.18
CA ASN A 101 -14.42 -13.17 -18.34
C ASN A 101 -15.86 -13.24 -17.83
N PRO A 102 -16.87 -12.89 -18.65
CA PRO A 102 -18.28 -13.01 -18.27
C PRO A 102 -18.58 -14.39 -17.65
N GLY A 103 -18.96 -14.41 -16.38
CA GLY A 103 -19.29 -15.60 -15.60
C GLY A 103 -18.12 -16.34 -14.93
N LYS A 104 -16.86 -15.94 -15.12
CA LYS A 104 -15.69 -16.51 -14.41
C LYS A 104 -15.23 -15.55 -13.32
N ILE A 105 -15.64 -15.83 -12.08
CA ILE A 105 -15.18 -15.15 -10.87
C ILE A 105 -13.95 -15.89 -10.34
N ILE A 106 -12.85 -15.17 -10.13
CA ILE A 106 -11.67 -15.67 -9.43
C ILE A 106 -11.76 -15.22 -7.98
N GLU A 107 -11.40 -16.11 -7.06
CA GLU A 107 -11.28 -15.84 -5.63
C GLU A 107 -9.81 -16.01 -5.22
N ASN A 108 -9.22 -14.97 -4.63
CA ASN A 108 -7.83 -15.01 -4.16
C ASN A 108 -7.79 -14.59 -2.68
N HIS A 109 -7.21 -15.45 -1.85
CA HIS A 109 -6.92 -15.12 -0.46
C HIS A 109 -5.65 -14.28 -0.41
N LEU A 110 -5.79 -13.01 -0.05
CA LEU A 110 -4.68 -12.07 -0.07
C LEU A 110 -3.50 -12.60 0.77
N PHE A 111 -2.30 -12.59 0.18
CA PHE A 111 -1.03 -13.11 0.74
C PHE A 111 -0.94 -14.62 0.98
N ASN A 112 -2.03 -15.38 0.81
CA ASN A 112 -2.07 -16.82 1.02
C ASN A 112 -2.28 -17.62 -0.27
N SER A 113 -2.93 -17.01 -1.26
CA SER A 113 -2.96 -17.52 -2.63
C SER A 113 -1.77 -16.97 -3.42
N PRO A 114 -1.34 -17.64 -4.51
CA PRO A 114 -0.30 -17.11 -5.38
C PRO A 114 -0.58 -15.67 -5.86
N PHE A 115 0.45 -14.83 -5.82
CA PHE A 115 0.39 -13.43 -6.23
C PHE A 115 1.72 -12.95 -6.79
N LYS A 116 1.67 -11.84 -7.53
CA LYS A 116 2.84 -11.05 -7.92
C LYS A 116 2.75 -9.67 -7.31
N MET A 117 3.87 -9.10 -6.90
CA MET A 117 3.91 -7.73 -6.38
C MET A 117 4.83 -6.83 -7.22
N ILE A 118 4.29 -5.73 -7.73
CA ILE A 118 5.10 -4.63 -8.27
C ILE A 118 5.37 -3.69 -7.10
N VAL A 119 6.64 -3.41 -6.84
CA VAL A 119 7.09 -2.53 -5.77
C VAL A 119 7.59 -1.23 -6.39
N ALA A 120 6.86 -0.14 -6.20
CA ALA A 120 7.23 1.17 -6.68
C ALA A 120 8.03 1.95 -5.62
N ILE A 121 9.28 2.27 -5.93
CA ILE A 121 10.20 3.05 -5.09
C ILE A 121 10.72 4.27 -5.86
N ARG A 122 11.20 5.30 -5.16
CA ARG A 122 11.86 6.46 -5.81
C ARG A 122 13.22 6.72 -5.20
N VAL A 123 14.12 7.30 -6.00
CA VAL A 123 15.42 7.81 -5.58
C VAL A 123 15.46 9.30 -5.90
N GLY A 124 15.80 10.12 -4.90
CA GLY A 124 15.79 11.57 -5.00
C GLY A 124 14.40 12.17 -4.77
N THR A 125 14.37 13.50 -4.72
CA THR A 125 13.19 14.31 -4.38
C THR A 125 12.86 15.29 -5.50
N ASN A 126 11.64 15.25 -6.02
CA ASN A 126 11.12 16.30 -6.90
C ASN A 126 9.59 16.25 -6.95
N THR A 127 8.97 17.32 -7.45
CA THR A 127 7.55 17.38 -7.80
C THR A 127 7.38 17.36 -9.34
N PRO A 128 6.37 16.66 -9.88
CA PRO A 128 5.44 15.75 -9.18
C PRO A 128 6.13 14.48 -8.66
N GLY A 129 5.65 13.97 -7.53
CA GLY A 129 6.20 12.78 -6.89
C GLY A 129 5.76 11.48 -7.56
N LYS A 130 6.41 10.37 -7.18
CA LYS A 130 6.09 9.01 -7.65
C LYS A 130 4.61 8.66 -7.50
N SER A 131 4.00 8.92 -6.34
CA SER A 131 2.59 8.59 -6.10
C SER A 131 1.66 9.33 -7.05
N SER A 132 1.91 10.62 -7.31
CA SER A 132 1.14 11.41 -8.29
C SER A 132 1.27 10.85 -9.70
N ILE A 133 2.47 10.39 -10.07
CA ILE A 133 2.70 9.73 -11.36
C ILE A 133 1.93 8.40 -11.43
N LEU A 134 1.99 7.57 -10.39
CA LEU A 134 1.29 6.28 -10.33
C LEU A 134 -0.23 6.45 -10.43
N ASN A 135 -0.81 7.44 -9.75
CA ASN A 135 -2.25 7.67 -9.72
C ASN A 135 -2.86 7.87 -11.13
N LEU A 136 -2.09 8.39 -12.08
CA LEU A 136 -2.53 8.54 -13.49
C LEU A 136 -2.81 7.20 -14.20
N LEU A 137 -2.35 6.09 -13.64
CA LEU A 137 -2.64 4.74 -14.15
C LEU A 137 -3.76 4.03 -13.39
N MET A 138 -4.23 4.62 -12.29
CA MET A 138 -5.26 4.04 -11.42
C MET A 138 -6.64 4.52 -11.83
N SER A 139 -7.69 3.92 -11.26
CA SER A 139 -9.08 4.35 -11.49
C SER A 139 -9.42 5.67 -10.79
N SER A 140 -8.57 6.09 -9.83
CA SER A 140 -8.68 7.35 -9.10
C SER A 140 -7.36 8.13 -9.14
N ASP A 141 -7.45 9.44 -9.39
CA ASP A 141 -6.31 10.37 -9.36
C ASP A 141 -5.73 10.57 -7.94
N SER A 142 -6.42 10.06 -6.92
CA SER A 142 -6.00 10.05 -5.51
C SER A 142 -5.93 8.62 -4.92
N MET A 143 -5.65 7.62 -5.74
CA MET A 143 -5.56 6.22 -5.29
C MET A 143 -4.47 6.03 -4.22
N PHE A 144 -3.26 6.52 -4.47
CA PHE A 144 -2.16 6.60 -3.51
C PHE A 144 -2.04 8.01 -2.96
N SER A 145 -1.62 8.11 -1.70
CA SER A 145 -1.39 9.40 -1.09
C SER A 145 -0.24 10.17 -1.71
N SER A 146 -0.48 11.45 -1.97
CA SER A 146 0.44 12.29 -2.73
C SER A 146 0.26 13.75 -2.37
N SER A 147 1.23 14.58 -2.75
CA SER A 147 1.16 16.04 -2.58
C SER A 147 0.08 16.70 -3.45
N GLY A 148 -0.66 15.95 -4.27
CA GLY A 148 -1.78 16.45 -5.07
C GLY A 148 -3.15 16.06 -4.52
N GLU A 149 -3.23 15.39 -3.36
CA GLU A 149 -4.50 15.10 -2.69
C GLU A 149 -5.09 16.36 -2.03
N SER A 150 -6.41 16.42 -1.90
CA SER A 150 -7.08 17.43 -1.09
C SER A 150 -6.55 17.39 0.35
N GLY A 151 -6.19 18.55 0.89
CA GLY A 151 -5.56 18.68 2.19
C GLY A 151 -4.02 18.74 2.12
N ALA A 152 -3.41 18.41 0.98
CA ALA A 152 -1.96 18.55 0.79
C ALA A 152 -1.49 20.02 0.81
N GLU A 153 -2.40 20.97 0.58
CA GLU A 153 -2.15 22.41 0.75
C GLU A 153 -1.77 22.79 2.19
N TYR A 154 -2.16 21.97 3.18
CA TYR A 154 -1.85 22.18 4.59
C TYR A 154 -0.52 21.52 5.02
N GLY A 155 0.15 20.80 4.13
CA GLY A 155 1.46 20.20 4.40
C GLY A 155 1.60 18.78 3.88
N ILE A 156 2.80 18.23 4.04
CA ILE A 156 3.06 16.82 3.76
C ILE A 156 2.38 15.99 4.85
N PRO A 157 1.63 14.93 4.51
CA PRO A 157 1.01 14.08 5.52
C PRO A 157 2.07 13.53 6.48
N HIS A 158 1.81 13.71 7.77
CA HIS A 158 2.75 13.47 8.84
C HIS A 158 3.23 12.01 8.87
N MET A 159 2.31 11.06 8.63
CA MET A 159 2.58 9.62 8.74
C MET A 159 3.05 8.97 7.44
N THR A 160 3.19 9.72 6.33
CA THR A 160 3.46 9.11 5.02
C THR A 160 4.92 8.69 4.81
N SER A 161 5.90 9.41 5.34
CA SER A 161 7.31 9.10 5.03
C SER A 161 7.73 7.73 5.57
N GLY A 162 8.25 6.86 4.69
CA GLY A 162 8.67 5.50 5.05
C GLY A 162 7.54 4.48 5.13
N SER A 163 6.29 4.92 5.01
CA SER A 163 5.12 4.04 4.97
C SER A 163 4.99 3.34 3.62
N ILE A 164 4.24 2.23 3.59
CA ILE A 164 3.95 1.49 2.36
C ILE A 164 2.45 1.39 2.20
N GLU A 165 1.89 2.01 1.17
CA GLU A 165 0.52 1.73 0.71
C GLU A 165 0.55 0.59 -0.30
N PHE A 166 -0.50 -0.23 -0.33
CA PHE A 166 -0.67 -1.22 -1.38
C PHE A 166 -2.12 -1.34 -1.83
N THR A 167 -2.31 -1.86 -3.04
CA THR A 167 -3.61 -2.25 -3.58
C THR A 167 -3.44 -3.43 -4.52
N TRP A 168 -4.53 -4.11 -4.85
CA TRP A 168 -4.55 -5.13 -5.89
C TRP A 168 -4.97 -4.50 -7.21
N LEU A 169 -4.34 -4.93 -8.30
CA LEU A 169 -4.56 -4.41 -9.64
C LEU A 169 -5.63 -5.24 -10.36
N ILE A 170 -6.88 -4.80 -10.26
CA ILE A 170 -8.06 -5.36 -10.93
C ILE A 170 -8.76 -4.27 -11.74
N GLN A 171 -9.84 -4.61 -12.45
CA GLN A 171 -10.54 -3.66 -13.32
C GLN A 171 -11.03 -2.42 -12.57
N GLU A 172 -11.45 -2.58 -11.32
CA GLU A 172 -12.02 -1.55 -10.46
C GLU A 172 -10.96 -0.58 -9.91
N THR A 173 -9.71 -1.04 -9.76
CA THR A 173 -8.60 -0.23 -9.21
C THR A 173 -7.71 0.37 -10.29
N CYS A 174 -7.72 -0.20 -11.50
CA CYS A 174 -6.89 0.26 -12.61
C CYS A 174 -7.63 1.25 -13.51
N GLY A 175 -6.90 2.22 -14.04
CA GLY A 175 -7.37 3.04 -15.15
C GLY A 175 -7.57 2.16 -16.39
N VAL A 176 -8.53 2.55 -17.25
CA VAL A 176 -8.94 1.76 -18.43
C VAL A 176 -7.75 1.34 -19.30
N GLY A 177 -6.77 2.24 -19.46
CA GLY A 177 -5.55 1.95 -20.23
C GLY A 177 -4.68 0.86 -19.57
N LEU A 178 -4.40 0.96 -18.27
CA LEU A 178 -3.58 -0.04 -17.57
C LEU A 178 -4.26 -1.42 -17.58
N TRP A 179 -5.58 -1.45 -17.37
CA TRP A 179 -6.36 -2.68 -17.44
C TRP A 179 -6.27 -3.34 -18.82
N LYS A 180 -6.69 -2.63 -19.87
CA LYS A 180 -6.78 -3.20 -21.23
C LYS A 180 -5.42 -3.53 -21.85
N ASP A 181 -4.42 -2.67 -21.66
CA ASP A 181 -3.13 -2.83 -22.35
C ASP A 181 -2.22 -3.84 -21.64
N VAL A 182 -2.43 -4.10 -20.35
CA VAL A 182 -1.51 -4.89 -19.52
C VAL A 182 -2.23 -6.03 -18.80
N LEU A 183 -3.14 -5.72 -17.88
CA LEU A 183 -3.61 -6.69 -16.90
C LEU A 183 -4.66 -7.66 -17.42
N GLU A 184 -5.53 -7.23 -18.34
CA GLU A 184 -6.52 -8.10 -18.95
C GLU A 184 -5.84 -9.32 -19.62
N ASN A 185 -4.71 -9.10 -20.31
CA ASN A 185 -3.94 -10.19 -20.91
C ASN A 185 -3.25 -11.06 -19.87
N PHE A 186 -2.74 -10.48 -18.79
CA PHE A 186 -2.15 -11.24 -17.69
C PHE A 186 -3.18 -12.19 -17.06
N TYR A 187 -4.37 -11.69 -16.75
CA TYR A 187 -5.44 -12.47 -16.10
C TYR A 187 -6.16 -13.46 -17.03
N LYS A 188 -5.98 -13.36 -18.36
CA LYS A 188 -6.42 -14.41 -19.30
C LYS A 188 -5.62 -15.71 -19.14
N GLU A 189 -4.36 -15.60 -18.73
CA GLU A 189 -3.43 -16.73 -18.66
C GLU A 189 -3.15 -17.20 -17.22
N LYS A 190 -3.39 -16.34 -16.22
CA LYS A 190 -2.98 -16.55 -14.83
C LYS A 190 -4.13 -16.23 -13.87
N ASP A 191 -4.35 -17.12 -12.91
CA ASP A 191 -5.29 -16.91 -11.79
C ASP A 191 -4.56 -16.33 -10.55
N GLU A 192 -3.43 -15.65 -10.74
CA GLU A 192 -2.61 -15.04 -9.69
C GLU A 192 -2.98 -13.56 -9.53
N ILE A 193 -3.22 -13.07 -8.31
CA ILE A 193 -3.51 -11.63 -8.12
C ILE A 193 -2.24 -10.80 -8.28
N VAL A 194 -2.35 -9.63 -8.91
CA VAL A 194 -1.26 -8.65 -8.99
C VAL A 194 -1.47 -7.57 -7.92
N LEU A 195 -0.44 -7.33 -7.12
CA LEU A 195 -0.39 -6.28 -6.12
C LEU A 195 0.54 -5.15 -6.56
N LEU A 196 0.22 -3.92 -6.19
CA LEU A 196 1.10 -2.76 -6.33
C LEU A 196 1.37 -2.20 -4.94
N ALA A 197 2.63 -2.24 -4.50
CA ALA A 197 3.10 -1.65 -3.27
C ALA A 197 3.86 -0.34 -3.58
N ASN A 198 3.55 0.71 -2.86
CA ASN A 198 4.05 2.07 -3.04
C ASN A 198 4.78 2.51 -1.77
N LEU A 199 6.12 2.44 -1.77
CA LEU A 199 6.94 2.96 -0.67
C LEU A 199 7.00 4.48 -0.73
N HIS A 200 6.52 5.16 0.30
CA HIS A 200 6.54 6.62 0.39
C HIS A 200 7.87 7.15 0.93
N GLY A 201 8.27 8.33 0.46
CA GLY A 201 9.59 8.89 0.72
C GLY A 201 10.67 8.46 -0.28
N ASP A 202 11.92 8.86 -0.03
CA ASP A 202 13.09 8.43 -0.82
C ASP A 202 13.61 7.11 -0.26
N ALA A 203 13.73 6.11 -1.15
CA ALA A 203 14.02 4.73 -0.84
C ALA A 203 15.40 4.54 -0.17
N LEU A 204 16.35 5.43 -0.42
CA LEU A 204 17.68 5.38 0.22
C LEU A 204 17.64 5.50 1.74
N ASN A 205 16.57 6.07 2.28
CA ASN A 205 16.40 6.27 3.73
C ASN A 205 15.69 5.08 4.40
N TYR A 206 15.24 4.11 3.62
CA TYR A 206 14.38 3.02 4.05
C TYR A 206 14.88 1.64 3.57
N PRO A 207 16.18 1.31 3.76
CA PRO A 207 16.75 0.07 3.25
C PRO A 207 16.10 -1.18 3.87
N ASP A 208 15.68 -1.11 5.14
CA ASP A 208 14.97 -2.19 5.84
C ASP A 208 13.58 -2.46 5.24
N LYS A 209 12.85 -1.41 4.82
CA LYS A 209 11.58 -1.57 4.08
C LYS A 209 11.79 -2.19 2.70
N ILE A 210 12.89 -1.86 2.02
CA ILE A 210 13.25 -2.53 0.75
C ILE A 210 13.54 -4.01 1.00
N GLN A 211 14.33 -4.36 2.02
CA GLN A 211 14.61 -5.77 2.35
C GLN A 211 13.34 -6.53 2.74
N PHE A 212 12.41 -5.91 3.45
CA PHE A 212 11.08 -6.48 3.69
C PHE A 212 10.32 -6.76 2.39
N LEU A 213 10.22 -5.76 1.50
CA LEU A 213 9.50 -5.90 0.21
C LEU A 213 10.15 -6.92 -0.75
N LYS A 214 11.45 -7.18 -0.61
CA LYS A 214 12.16 -8.23 -1.36
C LYS A 214 11.76 -9.65 -0.97
N GLN A 215 11.22 -9.87 0.22
CA GLN A 215 10.81 -11.22 0.64
C GLN A 215 9.55 -11.69 -0.10
N PHE A 216 8.81 -10.77 -0.71
CA PHE A 216 7.64 -11.08 -1.53
C PHE A 216 8.05 -11.57 -2.94
N PRO A 217 7.12 -12.21 -3.68
CA PRO A 217 7.26 -12.50 -5.11
C PRO A 217 7.16 -11.18 -5.90
N SER A 218 8.21 -10.38 -5.81
CA SER A 218 8.21 -8.98 -6.22
C SER A 218 9.15 -8.65 -7.36
N SER A 219 8.77 -7.63 -8.12
CA SER A 219 9.65 -6.85 -9.00
C SER A 219 9.63 -5.38 -8.57
N PHE A 220 10.64 -4.62 -8.96
CA PHE A 220 10.81 -3.23 -8.56
C PHE A 220 10.62 -2.29 -9.74
N LEU A 221 9.77 -1.29 -9.58
CA LEU A 221 9.64 -0.15 -10.48
C LEU A 221 10.31 1.06 -9.80
N VAL A 222 11.51 1.41 -10.27
CA VAL A 222 12.39 2.40 -9.64
C VAL A 222 12.26 3.74 -10.35
N PHE A 223 11.68 4.74 -9.69
CA PHE A 223 11.57 6.10 -10.20
C PHE A 223 12.83 6.89 -9.83
N LEU A 224 13.68 7.14 -10.83
CA LEU A 224 14.86 7.98 -10.70
C LEU A 224 14.45 9.44 -10.92
N MET A 225 14.32 10.19 -9.83
CA MET A 225 13.92 11.59 -9.86
C MET A 225 15.06 12.49 -10.38
N PRO A 226 14.77 13.69 -10.88
CA PRO A 226 15.81 14.65 -11.26
C PRO A 226 16.80 14.90 -10.13
N GLY A 227 18.09 14.97 -10.48
CA GLY A 227 19.15 15.23 -9.50
C GLY A 227 19.69 14.00 -8.77
N HIS A 228 19.19 12.79 -9.06
CA HIS A 228 19.85 11.58 -8.58
C HIS A 228 21.27 11.45 -9.16
N ASP A 229 22.18 10.86 -8.39
CA ASP A 229 23.52 10.50 -8.85
C ASP A 229 23.68 8.99 -9.09
N GLU A 230 24.78 8.61 -9.76
CA GLU A 230 25.07 7.19 -10.05
C GLU A 230 25.33 6.36 -8.78
N ARG A 231 25.86 6.97 -7.72
CA ARG A 231 26.13 6.24 -6.46
C ARG A 231 24.83 5.84 -5.78
N GLN A 232 23.87 6.76 -5.73
CA GLN A 232 22.51 6.54 -5.24
C GLN A 232 21.82 5.42 -6.01
N LYS A 233 21.91 5.42 -7.34
CA LYS A 233 21.40 4.32 -8.17
C LYS A 233 22.09 3.00 -7.81
N ASN A 234 23.42 2.98 -7.72
CA ASN A 234 24.16 1.75 -7.41
C ASN A 234 23.79 1.17 -6.04
N ILE A 235 23.52 2.01 -5.03
CA ILE A 235 23.03 1.56 -3.72
C ILE A 235 21.70 0.81 -3.87
N ILE A 236 20.76 1.35 -4.66
CA ILE A 236 19.48 0.67 -4.91
C ILE A 236 19.69 -0.63 -5.70
N ASP A 237 20.52 -0.61 -6.75
CA ASP A 237 20.84 -1.79 -7.55
C ASP A 237 21.37 -2.93 -6.66
N ASP A 238 22.29 -2.62 -5.74
CA ASP A 238 22.83 -3.59 -4.78
C ASP A 238 21.76 -4.10 -3.82
N LEU A 239 20.87 -3.21 -3.33
CA LEU A 239 19.79 -3.58 -2.43
C LEU A 239 18.81 -4.57 -3.10
N ILE A 240 18.52 -4.43 -4.40
CA ILE A 240 17.51 -5.22 -5.13
C ILE A 240 18.10 -6.20 -6.17
N LYS A 241 19.41 -6.46 -6.15
CA LYS A 241 20.17 -7.18 -7.19
C LYS A 241 19.61 -8.53 -7.67
N ASP A 242 18.88 -9.23 -6.81
CA ASP A 242 18.27 -10.55 -7.07
C ASP A 242 16.81 -10.47 -7.55
N LYS A 243 16.31 -9.26 -7.76
CA LYS A 243 14.93 -9.01 -8.19
C LYS A 243 14.91 -8.34 -9.56
N LYS A 244 13.85 -8.58 -10.31
CA LYS A 244 13.62 -7.85 -11.57
C LYS A 244 13.39 -6.37 -11.24
N SER A 245 14.12 -5.47 -11.89
CA SER A 245 14.00 -4.03 -11.72
C SER A 245 13.75 -3.33 -13.06
N VAL A 246 12.78 -2.44 -13.12
CA VAL A 246 12.49 -1.55 -14.26
C VAL A 246 12.71 -0.12 -13.79
N TYR A 247 13.58 0.62 -14.47
CA TYR A 247 13.90 2.00 -14.11
C TYR A 247 13.07 2.98 -14.93
N CYS A 248 12.42 3.90 -14.25
CA CYS A 248 11.71 5.04 -14.83
C CYS A 248 12.56 6.30 -14.61
N TRP A 249 13.00 6.93 -15.70
CA TRP A 249 13.74 8.18 -15.63
C TRP A 249 12.79 9.36 -15.71
N VAL A 250 12.65 10.10 -14.61
CA VAL A 250 11.73 11.24 -14.52
C VAL A 250 12.46 12.52 -14.91
N ASP A 251 11.94 13.26 -15.91
CA ASP A 251 12.50 14.51 -16.44
C ASP A 251 14.01 14.46 -16.75
N SER A 252 14.49 13.29 -17.17
CA SER A 252 15.87 13.11 -17.59
C SER A 252 16.18 13.88 -18.88
N LYS A 253 17.35 14.52 -18.91
CA LYS A 253 17.88 15.15 -20.13
C LYS A 253 18.07 14.12 -21.26
N ASN A 254 18.39 12.88 -20.91
CA ASN A 254 18.56 11.79 -21.85
C ASN A 254 17.24 11.02 -21.95
N ARG A 255 16.50 11.25 -23.05
CA ARG A 255 15.24 10.54 -23.32
C ARG A 255 15.52 9.08 -23.68
N THR A 256 15.03 8.18 -22.86
CA THR A 256 15.12 6.73 -23.06
C THR A 256 13.73 6.15 -23.33
N LYS A 257 13.65 4.84 -23.60
CA LYS A 257 12.38 4.12 -23.74
C LYS A 257 11.49 4.29 -22.49
N HIS A 258 12.10 4.34 -21.31
CA HIS A 258 11.44 4.43 -20.01
C HIS A 258 11.58 5.81 -19.35
N SER A 259 11.86 6.85 -20.15
CA SER A 259 11.84 8.22 -19.63
C SER A 259 10.44 8.83 -19.72
N ILE A 260 10.00 9.45 -18.62
CA ILE A 260 8.76 10.23 -18.55
C ILE A 260 9.09 11.73 -18.44
N ASP A 261 8.24 12.55 -19.05
CA ASP A 261 8.32 14.01 -18.98
C ASP A 261 7.07 14.50 -18.23
N THR A 262 7.29 15.07 -17.05
CA THR A 262 6.25 15.44 -16.10
C THR A 262 5.31 16.51 -16.65
N ARG A 263 5.78 17.33 -17.61
CA ARG A 263 4.98 18.34 -18.33
C ARG A 263 4.00 17.73 -19.32
N SER A 264 4.09 16.42 -19.55
CA SER A 264 3.30 15.68 -20.53
C SER A 264 2.64 14.44 -19.95
N LEU A 265 2.43 14.41 -18.64
CA LEU A 265 1.86 13.27 -17.92
C LEU A 265 0.45 12.88 -18.37
N THR A 266 -0.34 13.86 -18.82
CA THR A 266 -1.69 13.62 -19.34
C THR A 266 -1.71 13.14 -20.79
N LYS A 267 -0.57 13.14 -21.49
CA LYS A 267 -0.48 12.66 -22.87
C LYS A 267 -0.46 11.14 -22.89
N ASP A 268 -1.31 10.53 -23.72
CA ASP A 268 -1.38 9.07 -23.84
C ASP A 268 -0.03 8.43 -24.21
N GLN A 269 0.83 9.11 -24.97
CA GLN A 269 2.17 8.61 -25.27
C GLN A 269 3.02 8.39 -24.01
N THR A 270 2.92 9.27 -23.00
CA THR A 270 3.62 9.14 -21.72
C THR A 270 3.02 8.01 -20.90
N LEU A 271 1.69 7.97 -20.81
CA LEU A 271 0.98 6.89 -20.10
C LEU A 271 1.26 5.52 -20.72
N LYS A 272 1.36 5.42 -22.06
CA LYS A 272 1.71 4.19 -22.77
C LYS A 272 3.10 3.67 -22.38
N LYS A 273 4.09 4.56 -22.20
CA LYS A 273 5.41 4.16 -21.70
C LYS A 273 5.32 3.59 -20.28
N MET A 274 4.50 4.21 -19.42
CA MET A 274 4.30 3.71 -18.07
C MET A 274 3.61 2.35 -18.04
N ARG A 275 2.57 2.14 -18.85
CA ARG A 275 1.93 0.84 -19.03
C ARG A 275 2.91 -0.23 -19.52
N MET A 276 3.81 0.12 -20.44
CA MET A 276 4.90 -0.77 -20.87
C MET A 276 5.86 -1.13 -19.73
N MET A 277 6.21 -0.19 -18.85
CA MET A 277 7.03 -0.49 -17.66
C MET A 277 6.33 -1.45 -16.71
N PHE A 278 5.02 -1.29 -16.48
CA PHE A 278 4.22 -2.22 -15.69
C PHE A 278 4.21 -3.62 -16.32
N LYS A 279 4.02 -3.70 -17.64
CA LYS A 279 4.08 -4.97 -18.38
C LYS A 279 5.43 -5.66 -18.20
N GLU A 280 6.53 -4.91 -18.34
CA GLU A 280 7.89 -5.44 -18.13
C GLU A 280 8.12 -5.85 -16.68
N ALA A 281 7.59 -5.10 -15.71
CA ALA A 281 7.69 -5.42 -14.29
C ALA A 281 6.92 -6.70 -13.92
N LEU A 282 5.87 -7.08 -14.65
CA LEU A 282 5.12 -8.32 -14.42
C LEU A 282 5.78 -9.58 -15.01
N ASP A 283 6.68 -9.38 -15.96
CA ASP A 283 7.37 -10.44 -16.69
C ASP A 283 8.54 -11.03 -15.88
N PHE A 284 8.23 -11.65 -14.75
CA PHE A 284 9.17 -12.42 -13.93
C PHE A 284 8.49 -13.68 -13.38
N ASN A 285 9.31 -14.65 -12.98
CA ASN A 285 8.81 -15.85 -12.31
C ASN A 285 8.63 -15.53 -10.83
N ALA A 286 7.40 -15.64 -10.34
CA ALA A 286 7.08 -15.44 -8.93
C ALA A 286 7.70 -16.57 -8.10
N SER A 287 8.42 -16.23 -7.04
CA SER A 287 8.80 -17.18 -6.00
C SER A 287 7.57 -17.54 -5.15
N THR A 288 7.61 -18.68 -4.46
CA THR A 288 6.63 -18.96 -3.41
C THR A 288 6.85 -18.00 -2.23
N PHE A 289 5.75 -17.58 -1.60
CA PHE A 289 5.77 -16.75 -0.41
C PHE A 289 5.05 -17.46 0.72
N GLU A 290 5.68 -17.45 1.90
CA GLU A 290 5.12 -18.02 3.12
C GLU A 290 5.25 -16.97 4.22
N VAL A 291 4.11 -16.48 4.73
CA VAL A 291 4.05 -15.45 5.78
C VAL A 291 4.87 -15.85 7.01
N ASN A 292 4.89 -17.14 7.35
CA ASN A 292 5.62 -17.65 8.52
C ASN A 292 7.16 -17.55 8.40
N ASN A 293 7.69 -17.40 7.18
CA ASN A 293 9.12 -17.25 6.92
C ASN A 293 9.56 -15.79 6.85
N LEU A 294 8.63 -14.84 7.03
CA LEU A 294 8.91 -13.42 6.96
C LEU A 294 9.86 -13.00 8.09
N LYS A 295 10.98 -12.40 7.71
CA LYS A 295 11.96 -11.83 8.64
C LYS A 295 11.79 -10.31 8.69
N LEU A 296 11.55 -9.78 9.87
CA LEU A 296 11.57 -8.34 10.08
C LEU A 296 12.92 -7.94 10.68
N GLU A 297 13.49 -6.86 10.14
CA GLU A 297 14.77 -6.30 10.56
C GLU A 297 14.63 -4.77 10.73
N GLY A 298 15.58 -4.18 11.46
CA GLY A 298 15.66 -2.73 11.62
C GLY A 298 14.46 -2.17 12.38
N SER A 299 13.73 -1.26 11.73
CA SER A 299 12.62 -0.53 12.36
C SER A 299 11.26 -1.23 12.31
N LEU A 300 11.17 -2.38 11.62
CA LEU A 300 9.89 -3.04 11.35
C LEU A 300 9.48 -3.97 12.48
N GLN A 301 8.20 -3.91 12.86
CA GLN A 301 7.57 -4.81 13.82
C GLN A 301 6.23 -5.31 13.30
N LEU A 302 5.89 -6.58 13.51
CA LEU A 302 4.58 -7.10 13.15
C LEU A 302 3.52 -6.51 14.07
N THR A 303 2.35 -6.21 13.53
CA THR A 303 1.18 -5.97 14.38
C THR A 303 0.75 -7.23 15.11
N GLU A 304 0.10 -7.04 16.27
CA GLU A 304 -0.51 -8.13 17.02
C GLU A 304 -1.49 -8.90 16.13
N LYS A 305 -1.40 -10.23 16.17
CA LYS A 305 -2.38 -11.11 15.54
C LYS A 305 -3.71 -11.03 16.28
N ILE A 306 -4.74 -11.56 15.65
CA ILE A 306 -6.09 -11.70 16.23
C ILE A 306 -6.17 -12.94 17.15
N GLU A 307 -5.12 -13.76 17.15
CA GLU A 307 -5.01 -14.92 18.03
C GLU A 307 -4.71 -14.47 19.46
N PHE A 308 -5.66 -14.73 20.36
CA PHE A 308 -5.49 -14.54 21.79
C PHE A 308 -5.50 -15.90 22.48
N PRO A 309 -4.87 -16.05 23.66
CA PRO A 309 -4.85 -17.32 24.39
C PRO A 309 -6.24 -17.94 24.59
N GLU A 310 -7.26 -17.12 24.75
CA GLU A 310 -8.66 -17.52 24.91
C GLU A 310 -9.26 -18.11 23.63
N SER A 311 -8.92 -17.58 22.44
CA SER A 311 -9.39 -18.15 21.19
C SER A 311 -8.71 -19.50 20.93
N GLN A 312 -7.43 -19.64 21.26
CA GLN A 312 -6.75 -20.93 21.19
C GLN A 312 -7.37 -21.94 22.17
N ARG A 313 -7.66 -21.54 23.41
CA ARG A 313 -8.38 -22.39 24.38
C ARG A 313 -9.76 -22.81 23.89
N LEU A 314 -10.50 -21.92 23.22
CA LEU A 314 -11.77 -22.28 22.60
C LEU A 314 -11.59 -23.28 21.45
N ILE A 315 -10.58 -23.07 20.60
CA ILE A 315 -10.23 -24.00 19.51
C ILE A 315 -9.88 -25.37 20.10
N ASP A 316 -9.02 -25.41 21.10
CA ASP A 316 -8.59 -26.64 21.76
C ASP A 316 -9.77 -27.31 22.46
N TYR A 317 -10.62 -26.54 23.14
CA TYR A 317 -11.85 -27.05 23.74
C TYR A 317 -12.78 -27.67 22.70
N VAL A 318 -13.00 -27.02 21.55
CA VAL A 318 -13.83 -27.57 20.47
C VAL A 318 -13.17 -28.82 19.88
N LYS A 319 -11.85 -28.80 19.65
CA LYS A 319 -11.06 -29.94 19.19
C LYS A 319 -11.05 -31.09 20.20
N GLU A 320 -11.15 -30.87 21.50
CA GLU A 320 -11.08 -31.94 22.50
C GLU A 320 -12.47 -32.47 22.89
N LYS A 321 -13.46 -31.58 23.02
CA LYS A 321 -14.73 -31.87 23.69
C LYS A 321 -15.91 -32.08 22.75
N THR A 322 -15.76 -31.88 21.44
CA THR A 322 -16.85 -32.14 20.49
C THR A 322 -16.72 -33.48 19.76
N CYS A 323 -17.87 -34.13 19.51
CA CYS A 323 -18.01 -35.41 18.82
C CYS A 323 -17.34 -35.39 17.44
N HIS A 324 -16.88 -36.56 16.95
CA HIS A 324 -16.20 -36.74 15.66
C HIS A 324 -16.86 -36.02 14.47
N TYR A 325 -18.19 -35.90 14.46
CA TYR A 325 -18.95 -35.18 13.42
C TYR A 325 -18.78 -33.65 13.48
N ILE A 326 -18.76 -33.07 14.68
CA ILE A 326 -18.48 -31.64 14.88
C ILE A 326 -16.98 -31.38 14.71
N LYS A 327 -16.11 -32.30 15.13
CA LYS A 327 -14.69 -32.29 14.78
C LYS A 327 -14.51 -32.20 13.28
N MET A 328 -15.10 -33.09 12.49
CA MET A 328 -14.96 -33.08 11.03
C MET A 328 -15.45 -31.76 10.41
N ASN A 329 -16.57 -31.20 10.86
CA ASN A 329 -17.14 -29.97 10.29
C ASN A 329 -16.46 -28.69 10.80
N VAL A 330 -16.10 -28.58 12.08
CA VAL A 330 -15.36 -27.42 12.60
C VAL A 330 -13.93 -27.47 12.10
N VAL A 331 -13.27 -28.62 12.09
CA VAL A 331 -11.92 -28.78 11.53
C VAL A 331 -11.92 -28.49 10.03
N THR A 332 -12.87 -28.98 9.21
CA THR A 332 -12.88 -28.60 7.78
C THR A 332 -13.31 -27.14 7.53
N THR A 333 -14.20 -26.55 8.34
CA THR A 333 -14.64 -25.16 8.15
C THR A 333 -13.66 -24.14 8.73
N TRP A 334 -12.87 -24.53 9.74
CA TRP A 334 -11.86 -23.68 10.38
C TRP A 334 -10.43 -23.98 9.92
N GLU A 335 -10.03 -25.21 9.59
CA GLU A 335 -8.77 -25.47 8.87
C GLU A 335 -8.85 -24.97 7.44
N SER A 336 -9.99 -25.07 6.73
CA SER A 336 -10.08 -24.34 5.44
C SER A 336 -9.99 -22.82 5.58
N LYS A 337 -10.14 -22.28 6.80
CA LYS A 337 -9.86 -20.87 7.12
C LYS A 337 -8.47 -20.65 7.74
N LEU A 338 -7.85 -21.62 8.42
CA LEU A 338 -6.57 -21.51 9.15
C LEU A 338 -5.37 -22.10 8.40
N THR A 339 -5.56 -23.07 7.51
CA THR A 339 -4.56 -23.52 6.51
C THR A 339 -4.67 -22.73 5.19
N LYS A 340 -5.65 -21.81 5.09
CA LYS A 340 -5.72 -20.73 4.08
C LYS A 340 -5.58 -19.32 4.70
N LEU A 341 -5.26 -19.24 5.99
CA LEU A 341 -4.69 -18.06 6.66
C LEU A 341 -3.16 -18.21 6.72
#